data_AF-A0A383F5K7-F1
#
_entry.id   AF-A0A383F5K7-F1
#
_cell.length_a   1.000
_cell.length_b   1.000
_cell.length_c   1.000
_cell.angle_alpha   90.00
_cell.angle_beta   90.00
_cell.angle_gamma   90.00
#
_symmetry.space_group_name_H-M   'P 1'
#
loop_
_entity.id
_entity.type
_entity.pdbx_description
1 polymer ?
#
loop_
_entity_poly.entity_id
_entity_poly.type
_entity_poly.pdbx_seq_one_letter_code
_entity_poly.pdbx_strand_id
1 'polypeptide(L)'
;LGISTTAPAPDDSMYFHADIPDSILNAGPVNAFIFYGNGQNSDWSEEDAYYLGTPGYENTFEAVAQTPASGDLHIGVQANLTFEGIEVTATQSPYNANDNVPAPWYLTACEDETGDEETGNQSLDIQDVSVAVSDNRIHVHLKNAGGGFPTGGFWGPWNLYVVGFLNPEDPDSSLYGIAYGDGGFGLLYPGVWKFQLDADLPEFVGDIDYTITGNNLYMAANMSDIF
;
A
#
# COMPACT_ATOMS: atom_id res chain seq x y z
N LEU A 1 -2.28 -10.53 9.92
CA LEU A 1 -2.06 -11.62 8.93
C LEU A 1 -0.77 -12.32 9.33
N GLY A 2 -0.83 -13.63 9.56
CA GLY A 2 0.37 -14.44 9.78
C GLY A 2 0.60 -15.34 8.58
N ILE A 3 1.85 -15.51 8.15
CA ILE A 3 2.20 -16.45 7.08
C ILE A 3 3.24 -17.45 7.59
N SER A 4 3.05 -18.72 7.23
CA SER A 4 4.02 -19.79 7.44
C SER A 4 4.15 -20.61 6.17
N THR A 5 5.30 -21.25 6.00
CA THR A 5 5.63 -21.95 4.77
C THR A 5 6.34 -23.26 5.02
N THR A 6 6.23 -24.18 4.08
CA THR A 6 7.14 -25.33 4.01
C THR A 6 8.53 -24.86 3.54
N ALA A 7 9.58 -25.60 3.89
CA ALA A 7 10.94 -25.40 3.37
C ALA A 7 11.28 -26.53 2.39
N PRO A 8 10.72 -26.52 1.17
CA PRO A 8 10.94 -27.58 0.17
C PRO A 8 12.34 -27.50 -0.45
N ALA A 9 12.70 -28.53 -1.21
CA ALA A 9 13.90 -28.50 -2.04
C ALA A 9 13.76 -27.45 -3.17
N PRO A 10 14.88 -26.98 -3.76
CA PRO A 10 14.82 -26.13 -4.96
C PRO A 10 13.99 -26.79 -6.07
N ASP A 11 13.22 -25.97 -6.81
CA ASP A 11 12.32 -26.41 -7.89
C ASP A 11 11.22 -27.41 -7.47
N ASP A 12 10.87 -27.45 -6.18
CA ASP A 12 9.78 -28.27 -5.65
C ASP A 12 8.61 -27.39 -5.18
N SER A 13 7.50 -28.03 -4.81
CA SER A 13 6.27 -27.34 -4.40
C SER A 13 6.41 -26.78 -2.99
N MET A 14 6.19 -25.47 -2.87
CA MET A 14 6.11 -24.74 -1.62
C MET A 14 4.66 -24.52 -1.24
N TYR A 15 4.31 -24.89 -0.02
CA TYR A 15 2.99 -24.66 0.55
C TYR A 15 3.07 -23.44 1.45
N PHE A 16 2.08 -22.57 1.32
CA PHE A 16 1.95 -21.36 2.10
C PHE A 16 0.65 -21.44 2.89
N HIS A 17 0.74 -21.18 4.19
CA HIS A 17 -0.41 -21.09 5.08
C HIS A 17 -0.51 -19.67 5.61
N ALA A 18 -1.59 -18.99 5.28
CA ALA A 18 -1.91 -17.67 5.79
C ALA A 18 -3.07 -17.76 6.78
N ASP A 19 -2.84 -17.29 8.00
CA ASP A 19 -3.88 -17.22 9.02
C ASP A 19 -4.55 -15.85 9.01
N ILE A 20 -5.87 -15.88 8.86
CA ILE A 20 -6.74 -14.71 8.89
C ILE A 20 -7.52 -14.73 10.22
N PRO A 21 -7.48 -13.67 11.05
CA PRO A 21 -8.17 -13.66 12.34
C PRO A 21 -9.68 -13.93 12.22
N ASP A 22 -10.24 -14.65 13.19
CA ASP A 22 -11.68 -14.95 13.26
C ASP A 22 -12.56 -13.69 13.20
N SER A 23 -12.09 -12.57 13.74
CA SER A 23 -12.81 -11.29 13.67
C SER A 23 -13.05 -10.83 12.22
N ILE A 24 -12.13 -11.16 11.32
CA ILE A 24 -12.24 -10.87 9.88
C ILE A 24 -13.11 -11.93 9.19
N LEU A 25 -12.88 -13.22 9.47
CA LEU A 25 -13.64 -14.32 8.85
C LEU A 25 -15.13 -14.29 9.21
N ASN A 26 -15.46 -13.86 10.42
CA ASN A 26 -16.86 -13.74 10.87
C ASN A 26 -17.54 -12.48 10.33
N ALA A 27 -16.80 -11.50 9.80
CA ALA A 27 -17.37 -10.26 9.31
C ALA A 27 -18.00 -10.40 7.91
N GLY A 28 -17.50 -11.32 7.10
CA GLY A 28 -17.99 -11.54 5.75
C GLY A 28 -17.12 -12.52 4.95
N PRO A 29 -17.45 -12.72 3.66
CA PRO A 29 -16.61 -13.48 2.74
C PRO A 29 -15.21 -12.88 2.66
N VAL A 30 -14.21 -13.75 2.55
CA VAL A 30 -12.81 -13.36 2.37
C VAL A 30 -12.25 -14.04 1.14
N ASN A 31 -11.73 -13.23 0.22
CA ASN A 31 -10.91 -13.70 -0.90
C ASN A 31 -9.45 -13.34 -0.59
N ALA A 32 -8.56 -14.31 -0.62
CA ALA A 32 -7.15 -14.09 -0.32
C ALA A 32 -6.28 -14.64 -1.44
N PHE A 33 -5.15 -13.97 -1.68
CA PHE A 33 -4.09 -14.47 -2.54
C PHE A 33 -2.74 -14.24 -1.85
N ILE A 34 -1.79 -15.06 -2.24
CA ILE A 34 -0.40 -14.95 -1.82
C ILE A 34 0.39 -14.43 -3.01
N PHE A 35 1.24 -13.45 -2.75
CA PHE A 35 2.16 -12.93 -3.73
C PHE A 35 3.60 -13.23 -3.33
N TYR A 36 4.45 -13.55 -4.29
CA TYR A 36 5.84 -13.90 -4.02
C TYR A 36 6.76 -13.51 -5.17
N GLY A 37 8.03 -13.27 -4.85
CA GLY A 37 9.01 -12.74 -5.80
C GLY A 37 10.36 -12.47 -5.17
N ASN A 38 11.33 -11.99 -5.95
CA ASN A 38 12.64 -11.59 -5.43
C ASN A 38 12.76 -10.07 -5.16
N GLY A 39 11.67 -9.33 -5.36
CA GLY A 39 11.64 -7.87 -5.15
C GLY A 39 12.41 -7.05 -6.20
N GLN A 40 12.79 -7.65 -7.32
CA GLN A 40 13.53 -7.02 -8.41
C GLN A 40 12.79 -7.17 -9.75
N ASN A 41 12.99 -6.23 -10.68
CA ASN A 41 12.60 -6.34 -12.10
C ASN A 41 11.13 -6.77 -12.38
N SER A 42 10.21 -6.41 -11.48
CA SER A 42 8.79 -6.80 -11.53
C SER A 42 8.57 -8.31 -11.49
N ASP A 43 9.50 -9.05 -10.89
CA ASP A 43 9.44 -10.50 -10.70
C ASP A 43 8.58 -10.84 -9.49
N TRP A 44 7.27 -10.67 -9.67
CA TRP A 44 6.24 -11.03 -8.71
C TRP A 44 5.19 -11.92 -9.37
N SER A 45 4.77 -12.94 -8.64
CA SER A 45 3.72 -13.88 -9.01
C SER A 45 2.66 -13.91 -7.92
N GLU A 46 1.44 -14.27 -8.31
CA GLU A 46 0.29 -14.37 -7.42
C GLU A 46 -0.34 -15.75 -7.54
N GLU A 47 -0.81 -16.29 -6.42
CA GLU A 47 -1.55 -17.54 -6.36
C GLU A 47 -2.77 -17.38 -5.44
N ASP A 48 -3.93 -17.81 -5.91
CA ASP A 48 -5.15 -17.82 -5.11
C ASP A 48 -4.96 -18.69 -3.86
N ALA A 49 -5.38 -18.18 -2.70
CA ALA A 49 -5.32 -18.90 -1.44
C ALA A 49 -6.71 -19.48 -1.10
N TYR A 50 -6.77 -20.78 -0.87
CA TYR A 50 -8.01 -21.52 -0.61
C TYR A 50 -8.21 -21.76 0.88
N TYR A 51 -9.42 -21.50 1.37
CA TYR A 51 -9.78 -21.74 2.76
C TYR A 51 -9.81 -23.24 3.09
N LEU A 52 -9.06 -23.67 4.10
CA LEU A 52 -8.99 -25.08 4.51
C LEU A 52 -10.17 -25.49 5.42
N GLY A 53 -10.41 -24.75 6.50
CA GLY A 53 -11.59 -24.92 7.37
C GLY A 53 -11.71 -26.28 8.07
N THR A 54 -10.60 -26.99 8.28
CA THR A 54 -10.57 -28.30 8.98
C THR A 54 -10.08 -28.13 10.42
N PRO A 55 -10.30 -29.12 11.32
CA PRO A 55 -9.81 -29.01 12.70
C PRO A 55 -8.30 -28.76 12.76
N GLY A 56 -7.88 -27.67 13.40
CA GLY A 56 -6.49 -27.17 13.43
C GLY A 56 -6.11 -26.20 12.31
N TYR A 57 -7.03 -25.91 11.38
CA TYR A 57 -6.89 -24.99 10.25
C TYR A 57 -8.18 -24.18 10.04
N GLU A 58 -8.88 -23.89 11.14
CA GLU A 58 -10.20 -23.24 11.14
C GLU A 58 -10.15 -21.82 10.55
N ASN A 59 -8.97 -21.22 10.48
CA ASN A 59 -8.77 -19.85 10.01
C ASN A 59 -7.62 -19.72 8.99
N THR A 60 -7.21 -20.85 8.40
CA THR A 60 -6.04 -20.94 7.51
C THR A 60 -6.45 -21.02 6.05
N PHE A 61 -5.73 -20.25 5.24
CA PHE A 61 -5.78 -20.26 3.77
C PHE A 61 -4.50 -20.86 3.22
N GLU A 62 -4.61 -21.73 2.22
CA GLU A 62 -3.49 -22.41 1.58
C GLU A 62 -3.32 -21.97 0.13
N ALA A 63 -2.09 -21.64 -0.26
CA ALA A 63 -1.69 -21.58 -1.66
C ALA A 63 -0.47 -22.49 -1.89
N VAL A 64 -0.26 -22.86 -3.15
CA VAL A 64 0.89 -23.68 -3.57
C VAL A 64 1.59 -22.96 -4.70
N ALA A 65 2.89 -22.74 -4.55
CA ALA A 65 3.73 -22.20 -5.62
C ALA A 65 4.97 -23.06 -5.85
N GLN A 66 5.67 -22.81 -6.95
CA GLN A 66 6.97 -23.42 -7.18
C GLN A 66 8.07 -22.60 -6.50
N THR A 67 8.93 -23.29 -5.77
CA THR A 67 10.10 -22.67 -5.13
C THR A 67 11.09 -22.24 -6.21
N PRO A 68 11.70 -21.05 -6.15
CA PRO A 68 12.75 -20.70 -7.09
C PRO A 68 13.94 -21.67 -6.99
N ALA A 69 14.65 -21.84 -8.10
CA ALA A 69 15.85 -22.70 -8.16
C ALA A 69 16.95 -22.26 -7.18
N SER A 70 17.02 -20.96 -6.86
CA SER A 70 17.95 -20.39 -5.88
C SER A 70 17.61 -18.92 -5.60
N GLY A 71 18.13 -18.37 -4.50
CA GLY A 71 18.07 -16.95 -4.17
C GLY A 71 17.07 -16.62 -3.07
N ASP A 72 16.83 -15.32 -2.88
CA ASP A 72 15.87 -14.82 -1.90
C ASP A 72 14.45 -14.86 -2.46
N LEU A 73 13.51 -15.23 -1.61
CA LEU A 73 12.08 -15.26 -1.89
C LEU A 73 11.35 -14.42 -0.84
N HIS A 74 10.77 -13.33 -1.30
CA HIS A 74 9.86 -12.50 -0.52
C HIS A 74 8.44 -12.97 -0.78
N ILE A 75 7.63 -12.98 0.28
CA ILE A 75 6.28 -13.52 0.25
C ILE A 75 5.39 -12.58 1.04
N GLY A 76 4.18 -12.35 0.56
CA GLY A 76 3.15 -11.71 1.35
C GLY A 76 1.76 -12.19 0.98
N VAL A 77 0.78 -11.70 1.73
CA VAL A 77 -0.63 -12.04 1.57
C VAL A 77 -1.47 -10.78 1.46
N GLN A 78 -2.45 -10.83 0.57
CA GLN A 78 -3.54 -9.86 0.51
C GLN A 78 -4.87 -10.60 0.72
N ALA A 79 -5.75 -9.99 1.48
CA ALA A 79 -7.12 -10.45 1.70
C ALA A 79 -8.08 -9.29 1.46
N ASN A 80 -9.03 -9.50 0.55
CA ASN A 80 -10.17 -8.62 0.35
C ASN A 80 -11.35 -9.16 1.15
N LEU A 81 -11.94 -8.30 1.97
CA LEU A 81 -13.02 -8.66 2.89
C LEU A 81 -14.16 -7.64 2.79
N THR A 82 -15.38 -8.09 3.05
CA THR A 82 -16.54 -7.20 3.19
C THR A 82 -16.89 -7.06 4.65
N PHE A 83 -16.66 -5.87 5.24
CA PHE A 83 -16.99 -5.54 6.62
C PHE A 83 -18.17 -4.57 6.65
N GLU A 84 -19.31 -4.98 7.23
CA GLU A 84 -20.52 -4.14 7.35
C GLU A 84 -21.01 -3.51 6.02
N GLY A 85 -20.73 -4.17 4.89
CA GLY A 85 -21.08 -3.69 3.55
C GLY A 85 -20.04 -2.79 2.90
N ILE A 86 -18.88 -2.59 3.53
CA ILE A 86 -17.72 -1.87 2.99
C ILE A 86 -16.65 -2.89 2.59
N GLU A 87 -16.08 -2.72 1.40
CA GLU A 87 -14.93 -3.52 0.97
C GLU A 87 -13.65 -2.97 1.60
N VAL A 88 -12.85 -3.87 2.18
CA VAL A 88 -11.60 -3.55 2.85
C VAL A 88 -10.52 -4.49 2.35
N THR A 89 -9.36 -3.95 2.00
CA THR A 89 -8.17 -4.72 1.65
C THR A 89 -7.23 -4.74 2.85
N ALA A 90 -6.90 -5.94 3.32
CA ALA A 90 -5.85 -6.16 4.31
C ALA A 90 -4.66 -6.81 3.62
N THR A 91 -3.51 -6.13 3.59
CA THR A 91 -2.37 -6.61 2.82
C THR A 91 -1.04 -6.39 3.51
N GLN A 92 -0.09 -7.29 3.24
CA GLN A 92 1.33 -6.98 3.35
C GLN A 92 1.79 -6.23 2.07
N SER A 93 2.96 -5.62 2.11
CA SER A 93 3.49 -4.85 0.97
C SER A 93 4.60 -5.63 0.25
N PRO A 94 4.66 -5.59 -1.09
CA PRO A 94 5.76 -6.18 -1.84
C PRO A 94 7.09 -5.48 -1.54
N TYR A 95 8.15 -6.27 -1.53
CA TYR A 95 9.50 -5.80 -1.25
C TYR A 95 10.17 -5.19 -2.50
N ASN A 96 10.75 -4.00 -2.34
CA ASN A 96 11.51 -3.26 -3.35
C ASN A 96 12.99 -3.36 -2.99
N ALA A 97 13.66 -4.42 -3.45
CA ALA A 97 15.00 -4.78 -3.00
C ALA A 97 16.09 -3.77 -3.38
N ASN A 98 15.86 -2.98 -4.44
CA ASN A 98 16.80 -1.96 -4.90
C ASN A 98 16.37 -0.55 -4.49
N ASP A 99 15.28 -0.43 -3.71
CA ASP A 99 14.76 0.84 -3.20
C ASP A 99 14.54 1.88 -4.31
N ASN A 100 14.08 1.42 -5.48
CA ASN A 100 13.84 2.24 -6.66
C ASN A 100 12.59 3.11 -6.48
N VAL A 101 12.60 4.32 -7.05
CA VAL A 101 11.42 5.19 -7.18
C VAL A 101 11.25 5.51 -8.67
N PRO A 102 10.24 4.96 -9.37
CA PRO A 102 9.20 4.06 -8.88
C PRO A 102 9.73 2.66 -8.49
N ALA A 103 9.04 2.01 -7.55
CA ALA A 103 9.28 0.59 -7.26
C ALA A 103 8.90 -0.26 -8.48
N PRO A 104 9.54 -1.44 -8.67
CA PRO A 104 9.24 -2.32 -9.80
C PRO A 104 7.85 -2.94 -9.73
N TRP A 105 7.26 -3.04 -8.55
CA TRP A 105 5.90 -3.54 -8.35
C TRP A 105 5.30 -2.87 -7.11
N TYR A 106 4.01 -2.56 -7.21
CA TYR A 106 3.19 -2.06 -6.13
C TYR A 106 1.96 -2.95 -6.04
N LEU A 107 1.42 -3.06 -4.83
CA LEU A 107 0.19 -3.79 -4.60
C LEU A 107 -0.90 -2.79 -4.23
N THR A 108 -2.03 -2.88 -4.93
CA THR A 108 -3.18 -1.99 -4.70
C THR A 108 -3.76 -2.24 -3.32
N ALA A 109 -3.90 -1.17 -2.54
CA ALA A 109 -4.46 -1.17 -1.20
C ALA A 109 -5.90 -0.62 -1.17
N CYS A 110 -6.25 0.26 -2.10
CA CYS A 110 -7.62 0.67 -2.34
C CYS A 110 -7.80 1.18 -3.78
N GLU A 111 -9.04 1.09 -4.26
CA GLU A 111 -9.50 1.58 -5.55
C GLU A 111 -10.71 2.49 -5.34
N ASP A 112 -10.96 3.38 -6.29
CA ASP A 112 -12.13 4.25 -6.32
C ASP A 112 -12.73 4.34 -7.73
N GLU A 113 -14.02 4.66 -7.81
CA GLU A 113 -14.71 4.73 -9.09
C GLU A 113 -14.29 5.97 -9.89
N THR A 114 -14.07 5.82 -11.20
CA THR A 114 -13.74 6.99 -12.03
C THR A 114 -14.95 7.89 -12.27
N GLY A 115 -14.75 9.19 -12.11
CA GLY A 115 -15.72 10.23 -12.44
C GLY A 115 -16.74 10.52 -11.34
N ASP A 116 -16.47 10.07 -10.11
CA ASP A 116 -17.28 10.36 -8.93
C ASP A 116 -16.81 11.63 -8.17
N GLU A 117 -15.63 12.16 -8.52
CA GLU A 117 -15.14 13.44 -8.01
C GLU A 117 -16.11 14.59 -8.35
N GLU A 118 -16.53 15.33 -7.32
CA GLU A 118 -17.67 16.26 -7.37
C GLU A 118 -17.50 17.44 -8.34
N THR A 119 -16.26 17.84 -8.64
CA THR A 119 -15.96 18.99 -9.51
C THR A 119 -15.70 18.63 -10.96
N GLY A 120 -15.65 17.33 -11.30
CA GLY A 120 -15.27 16.81 -12.62
C GLY A 120 -13.79 17.02 -12.96
N ASN A 121 -12.96 17.33 -11.96
CA ASN A 121 -11.53 17.51 -12.11
C ASN A 121 -10.81 16.15 -12.05
N GLN A 122 -10.48 15.64 -13.23
CA GLN A 122 -9.77 14.37 -13.39
C GLN A 122 -8.46 14.24 -12.61
N SER A 123 -7.83 15.37 -12.23
CA SER A 123 -6.60 15.33 -11.44
C SER A 123 -6.83 15.02 -9.96
N LEU A 124 -8.02 15.32 -9.45
CA LEU A 124 -8.44 15.08 -8.06
C LEU A 124 -9.24 13.78 -7.90
N ASP A 125 -9.67 13.20 -9.01
CA ASP A 125 -10.30 11.89 -9.11
C ASP A 125 -9.23 10.79 -8.98
N ILE A 126 -8.90 10.43 -7.73
CA ILE A 126 -7.90 9.41 -7.39
C ILE A 126 -8.53 8.04 -7.57
N GLN A 127 -7.94 7.21 -8.43
CA GLN A 127 -8.49 5.91 -8.80
C GLN A 127 -7.92 4.76 -7.98
N ASP A 128 -6.67 4.86 -7.54
CA ASP A 128 -6.04 3.84 -6.71
C ASP A 128 -4.91 4.39 -5.86
N VAL A 129 -4.71 3.71 -4.73
CA VAL A 129 -3.54 3.85 -3.86
C VAL A 129 -2.87 2.50 -3.76
N SER A 130 -1.58 2.47 -4.10
CA SER A 130 -0.78 1.24 -4.12
C SER A 130 0.50 1.40 -3.30
N VAL A 131 0.97 0.31 -2.69
CA VAL A 131 2.09 0.33 -1.73
C VAL A 131 3.18 -0.67 -2.06
N ALA A 132 4.41 -0.33 -1.71
CA ALA A 132 5.58 -1.21 -1.67
C ALA A 132 6.50 -0.78 -0.52
N VAL A 133 7.43 -1.65 -0.12
CA VAL A 133 8.37 -1.37 0.99
C VAL A 133 9.79 -1.78 0.63
N SER A 134 10.78 -1.02 1.05
CA SER A 134 12.18 -1.45 1.09
C SER A 134 12.63 -1.59 2.54
N ASP A 135 13.92 -1.81 2.80
CA ASP A 135 14.46 -1.96 4.15
C ASP A 135 14.09 -0.80 5.09
N ASN A 136 14.14 0.45 4.59
CA ASN A 136 13.98 1.65 5.40
C ASN A 136 12.88 2.59 4.89
N ARG A 137 12.32 2.35 3.70
CA ARG A 137 11.38 3.28 3.08
C ARG A 137 10.07 2.61 2.71
N ILE A 138 9.01 3.36 2.92
CA ILE A 138 7.71 3.06 2.33
C ILE A 138 7.62 3.77 0.99
N HIS A 139 7.06 3.07 0.02
CA HIS A 139 6.83 3.55 -1.33
C HIS A 139 5.33 3.55 -1.57
N VAL A 140 4.80 4.68 -2.02
CA VAL A 140 3.38 4.82 -2.35
C VAL A 140 3.24 5.27 -3.80
N HIS A 141 2.15 4.82 -4.41
CA HIS A 141 1.76 5.18 -5.75
C HIS A 141 0.30 5.63 -5.71
N LEU A 142 0.06 6.84 -6.22
CA LEU A 142 -1.26 7.38 -6.49
C LEU A 142 -1.48 7.40 -8.00
N LYS A 143 -2.64 6.93 -8.43
CA LYS A 143 -3.12 7.10 -9.80
C LYS A 143 -4.38 7.94 -9.80
N ASN A 144 -4.49 8.85 -10.76
CA ASN A 144 -5.71 9.63 -10.99
C ASN A 144 -6.32 9.40 -12.38
N ALA A 145 -7.54 9.90 -12.57
CA ALA A 145 -8.26 9.73 -13.83
C ALA A 145 -7.62 10.51 -15.00
N GLY A 146 -6.88 11.58 -14.74
CA GLY A 146 -6.31 12.42 -15.80
C GLY A 146 -5.65 13.70 -15.32
N GLY A 147 -4.96 14.39 -16.23
CA GLY A 147 -4.45 15.74 -15.98
C GLY A 147 -3.16 15.82 -15.15
N GLY A 148 -2.59 14.68 -14.74
CA GLY A 148 -1.39 14.64 -13.89
C GLY A 148 -1.66 15.18 -12.50
N PHE A 149 -0.62 15.67 -11.81
CA PHE A 149 -0.73 16.15 -10.43
C PHE A 149 -0.44 17.65 -10.35
N PRO A 150 -1.33 18.53 -10.86
CA PRO A 150 -1.17 19.97 -10.72
C PRO A 150 -1.31 20.37 -9.26
N THR A 151 -0.37 21.13 -8.74
CA THR A 151 -0.36 21.64 -7.36
C THR A 151 -0.98 23.03 -7.22
N GLY A 152 -1.15 23.74 -8.34
CA GLY A 152 -1.72 25.09 -8.37
C GLY A 152 -0.71 26.16 -8.78
N GLY A 153 -1.08 27.43 -8.57
CA GLY A 153 -0.22 28.58 -8.80
C GLY A 153 -0.26 29.56 -7.64
N PHE A 154 0.36 30.73 -7.80
CA PHE A 154 0.49 31.72 -6.70
C PHE A 154 -0.84 32.14 -6.05
N TRP A 155 -1.94 32.14 -6.81
CA TRP A 155 -3.27 32.55 -6.32
C TRP A 155 -4.19 31.37 -5.98
N GLY A 156 -3.68 30.14 -6.04
CA GLY A 156 -4.48 28.93 -5.90
C GLY A 156 -5.40 28.66 -7.11
N PRO A 157 -6.30 27.67 -7.00
CA PRO A 157 -6.40 26.72 -5.88
C PRO A 157 -5.11 25.91 -5.70
N TRP A 158 -4.80 25.53 -4.46
CA TRP A 158 -3.65 24.68 -4.14
C TRP A 158 -4.12 23.26 -3.88
N ASN A 159 -3.58 22.32 -4.62
CA ASN A 159 -3.89 20.91 -4.47
C ASN A 159 -2.77 20.23 -3.69
N LEU A 160 -3.15 19.35 -2.78
CA LEU A 160 -2.25 18.51 -2.02
C LEU A 160 -2.70 17.06 -2.20
N TYR A 161 -1.80 16.23 -2.70
CA TYR A 161 -2.04 14.80 -2.90
C TYR A 161 -1.33 14.05 -1.79
N VAL A 162 -2.07 13.32 -0.96
CA VAL A 162 -1.54 12.74 0.28
C VAL A 162 -1.93 11.28 0.39
N VAL A 163 -0.97 10.43 0.76
CA VAL A 163 -1.25 9.10 1.31
C VAL A 163 -1.04 9.15 2.81
N GLY A 164 -2.13 8.94 3.55
CA GLY A 164 -2.16 9.01 5.01
C GLY A 164 -1.82 7.67 5.68
N PHE A 165 -1.10 7.75 6.80
CA PHE A 165 -0.70 6.65 7.66
C PHE A 165 -1.22 6.90 9.07
N LEU A 166 -2.09 6.00 9.52
CA LEU A 166 -2.57 5.97 10.89
C LEU A 166 -1.84 4.86 11.63
N ASN A 167 -1.19 5.22 12.75
CA ASN A 167 -0.64 4.23 13.66
C ASN A 167 -1.75 3.82 14.64
N PRO A 168 -2.28 2.58 14.58
CA PRO A 168 -3.34 2.14 15.47
C PRO A 168 -2.90 2.08 16.95
N GLU A 169 -1.59 2.08 17.21
CA GLU A 169 -1.02 2.06 18.56
C GLU A 169 -0.69 3.47 19.10
N ASP A 170 -0.90 4.54 18.32
CA ASP A 170 -0.66 5.92 18.77
C ASP A 170 -1.87 6.48 19.54
N PRO A 171 -1.76 6.70 20.87
CA PRO A 171 -2.85 7.24 21.67
C PRO A 171 -3.21 8.69 21.30
N ASP A 172 -2.28 9.45 20.71
CA ASP A 172 -2.49 10.86 20.35
C ASP A 172 -3.22 11.01 19.00
N SER A 173 -3.53 9.90 18.32
CA SER A 173 -4.19 9.88 17.00
C SER A 173 -3.46 10.73 15.95
N SER A 174 -2.13 10.73 15.95
CA SER A 174 -1.35 11.46 14.94
C SER A 174 -1.55 10.79 13.58
N LEU A 175 -1.89 11.59 12.57
CA LEU A 175 -1.90 11.16 11.18
C LEU A 175 -0.60 11.63 10.53
N TYR A 176 0.18 10.72 9.97
CA TYR A 176 1.31 11.06 9.12
C TYR A 176 0.88 10.97 7.66
N GLY A 177 1.43 11.80 6.79
CA GLY A 177 1.09 11.81 5.38
C GLY A 177 2.31 12.04 4.50
N ILE A 178 2.48 11.19 3.49
CA ILE A 178 3.42 11.45 2.40
C ILE A 178 2.66 12.30 1.39
N ALA A 179 3.08 13.55 1.25
CA ALA A 179 2.33 14.56 0.50
C ALA A 179 3.14 15.13 -0.66
N TYR A 180 2.47 15.35 -1.79
CA TYR A 180 2.96 16.15 -2.90
C TYR A 180 2.05 17.36 -3.09
N GLY A 181 2.64 18.55 -3.05
CA GLY A 181 1.94 19.82 -3.16
C GLY A 181 2.94 20.96 -3.31
N ASP A 182 2.46 22.12 -3.73
CA ASP A 182 3.22 23.37 -3.76
C ASP A 182 2.23 24.51 -3.62
N GLY A 183 2.10 25.04 -2.40
CA GLY A 183 1.01 25.95 -2.10
C GLY A 183 1.08 26.65 -0.75
N GLY A 184 0.01 27.39 -0.44
CA GLY A 184 -0.13 28.10 0.83
C GLY A 184 0.96 29.16 1.06
N PHE A 185 1.41 29.85 0.01
CA PHE A 185 2.53 30.81 0.08
C PHE A 185 3.85 30.19 0.56
N GLY A 186 4.14 28.95 0.15
CA GLY A 186 5.34 28.22 0.53
C GLY A 186 5.24 27.50 1.87
N LEU A 187 4.03 27.41 2.43
CA LEU A 187 3.76 26.62 3.64
C LEU A 187 3.59 25.12 3.34
N LEU A 188 3.21 24.77 2.11
CA LEU A 188 3.04 23.38 1.67
C LEU A 188 3.99 23.08 0.53
N TYR A 189 4.77 22.01 0.69
CA TYR A 189 5.71 21.50 -0.30
C TYR A 189 5.82 19.97 -0.14
N PRO A 190 6.41 19.25 -1.11
CA PRO A 190 6.49 17.80 -1.04
C PRO A 190 7.26 17.33 0.19
N GLY A 191 6.71 16.37 0.93
CA GLY A 191 7.30 15.94 2.20
C GLY A 191 6.47 14.94 2.99
N VAL A 192 7.04 14.46 4.09
CA VAL A 192 6.30 13.81 5.17
C VAL A 192 5.77 14.90 6.09
N TRP A 193 4.48 14.86 6.35
CA TRP A 193 3.78 15.81 7.20
C TRP A 193 3.06 15.10 8.33
N LYS A 194 3.11 15.68 9.52
CA LYS A 194 2.35 15.23 10.68
C LYS A 194 1.14 16.15 10.87
N PHE A 195 -0.04 15.56 10.91
CA PHE A 195 -1.32 16.21 11.14
C PHE A 195 -1.79 15.87 12.55
N GLN A 196 -2.10 16.89 13.35
CA GLN A 196 -2.61 16.74 14.71
C GLN A 196 -3.94 17.47 14.83
N LEU A 197 -4.89 16.86 15.55
CA LEU A 197 -6.27 17.35 15.64
C LEU A 197 -6.38 18.78 16.23
N ASP A 198 -5.46 19.15 17.12
CA ASP A 198 -5.45 20.42 17.84
C ASP A 198 -4.41 21.43 17.28
N ALA A 199 -3.76 21.12 16.16
CA ALA A 199 -2.77 21.99 15.54
C ALA A 199 -3.37 22.86 14.42
N ASP A 200 -3.00 24.14 14.39
CA ASP A 200 -3.46 25.07 13.35
C ASP A 200 -2.86 24.75 11.96
N LEU A 201 -1.67 24.13 11.93
CA LEU A 201 -0.95 23.77 10.71
C LEU A 201 -0.24 22.40 10.88
N PRO A 202 -0.09 21.62 9.80
CA PRO A 202 0.70 20.40 9.85
C PRO A 202 2.19 20.70 10.07
N GLU A 203 2.89 19.78 10.71
CA GLU A 203 4.33 19.86 10.95
C GLU A 203 5.08 19.11 9.86
N PHE A 204 6.11 19.74 9.28
CA PHE A 204 7.00 19.08 8.34
C PHE A 204 7.97 18.16 9.10
N VAL A 205 8.07 16.90 8.66
CA VAL A 205 8.88 15.88 9.33
C VAL A 205 10.13 15.54 8.52
N GLY A 206 9.99 15.35 7.21
CA GLY A 206 11.08 14.87 6.37
C GLY A 206 10.86 15.04 4.89
N ASP A 207 11.95 15.03 4.13
CA ASP A 207 11.92 15.07 2.67
C ASP A 207 11.44 13.74 2.08
N ILE A 208 10.90 13.80 0.86
CA ILE A 208 10.48 12.62 0.10
C ILE A 208 11.16 12.61 -1.27
N ASP A 209 11.36 11.41 -1.81
CA ASP A 209 11.60 11.25 -3.24
C ASP A 209 10.26 11.13 -3.94
N TYR A 210 10.11 11.78 -5.10
CA TYR A 210 8.90 11.65 -5.90
C TYR A 210 9.18 11.70 -7.40
N THR A 211 8.30 11.10 -8.18
CA THR A 211 8.31 11.16 -9.64
C THR A 211 6.90 11.08 -10.18
N ILE A 212 6.61 11.89 -11.21
CA ILE A 212 5.32 11.89 -11.90
C ILE A 212 5.50 11.38 -13.31
N THR A 213 4.70 10.38 -13.71
CA THR A 213 4.66 9.86 -15.08
C THR A 213 3.21 9.73 -15.55
N GLY A 214 2.77 10.69 -16.35
CA GLY A 214 1.37 10.79 -16.78
C GLY A 214 0.46 11.01 -15.57
N ASN A 215 -0.45 10.07 -15.36
CA ASN A 215 -1.43 10.08 -14.27
C ASN A 215 -0.94 9.32 -13.03
N ASN A 216 0.35 9.00 -12.93
CA ASN A 216 0.93 8.27 -11.81
C ASN A 216 1.89 9.17 -11.04
N LEU A 217 1.68 9.27 -9.72
CA LEU A 217 2.57 9.91 -8.76
C LEU A 217 3.16 8.82 -7.87
N TYR A 218 4.48 8.66 -7.94
CA TYR A 218 5.24 7.77 -7.08
C TYR A 218 5.95 8.60 -6.03
N MET A 219 5.86 8.20 -4.77
CA MET A 219 6.52 8.87 -3.66
C MET A 219 7.18 7.82 -2.74
N ALA A 220 8.29 8.19 -2.12
CA ALA A 220 8.96 7.36 -1.12
C ALA A 220 9.47 8.20 0.05
N ALA A 221 9.33 7.66 1.25
CA ALA A 221 9.71 8.32 2.49
C ALA A 221 10.36 7.33 3.46
N ASN A 222 11.20 7.83 4.39
CA ASN A 222 11.76 6.96 5.43
C ASN A 222 10.66 6.53 6.40
N MET A 223 10.65 5.26 6.75
CA MET A 223 9.73 4.73 7.75
C MET A 223 9.97 5.34 9.14
N SER A 224 11.21 5.70 9.48
CA SER A 224 11.56 6.37 10.74
C SER A 224 10.93 7.76 10.91
N ASP A 225 10.45 8.36 9.82
CA ASP A 225 9.78 9.66 9.85
C ASP A 225 8.26 9.50 10.09
N ILE A 226 7.75 8.26 10.08
CA ILE A 226 6.32 7.92 10.16
C ILE A 226 6.01 7.05 11.39
N PHE A 227 6.88 6.08 11.70
CA PHE A 227 6.68 5.04 12.72
C PHE A 227 7.73 5.06 13.83
#